data_AF-A0AAN7W1I7-F1
#
_entry.id   AF-A0AAN7W1I7-F1
#
_cell.length_a   1.000
_cell.length_b   1.000
_cell.length_c   1.000
_cell.angle_alpha   90.00
_cell.angle_beta   90.00
_cell.angle_gamma   90.00
#
_symmetry.space_group_name_H-M   'P 1'
#
loop_
_entity.id
_entity.type
_entity.pdbx_description
1 polymer ?
#
loop_
_entity_poly.entity_id
_entity_poly.type
_entity_poly.pdbx_seq_one_letter_code
_entity_poly.pdbx_strand_id
1 'polypeptide(L)'
;MSTKEVAPPEEFWDRTRDHVLDTLATEPVEDQCSTLYSSIQVISSQWKEHKYSLLGLKEHLDFLWWHFLTVGMSTSSALDHQRLIHFLACVKQTGYLAPNDSAAPPDTEGQQGRLWPDLPYFEPTLSETWDAVLRGQRDRIPYHGLQEWRNLNLLAARLSISHTHDLKLLAVWAMRDVLEEETAVTAIMMEVVDMWLATCGYWLEEMAAYSLVVRPYYGQPSPSKGLTHHQKRVSVAPGKLAKEAGVDENHVGPSRWRFWRSRLQFLATSNMALSPWALSAISHMAEF
;
A
#
# COMPACT_ATOMS: atom_id res chain seq x y z
N MET A 1 19.92 2.11 -44.28
CA MET A 1 19.79 2.09 -42.82
C MET A 1 18.34 2.40 -42.50
N SER A 2 17.58 1.39 -42.10
CA SER A 2 16.18 1.56 -41.73
C SER A 2 16.13 2.25 -40.37
N THR A 3 15.64 3.48 -40.34
CA THR A 3 15.24 4.16 -39.11
C THR A 3 14.11 3.34 -38.48
N LYS A 4 14.43 2.53 -37.47
CA LYS A 4 13.42 1.92 -36.61
C LYS A 4 12.58 3.07 -36.05
N GLU A 5 11.32 3.15 -36.47
CA GLU A 5 10.32 3.99 -35.82
C GLU A 5 10.35 3.66 -34.33
N VAL A 6 10.80 4.63 -33.53
CA VAL A 6 10.64 4.59 -32.09
C VAL A 6 9.15 4.73 -31.86
N ALA A 7 8.52 3.68 -31.37
CA ALA A 7 7.10 3.71 -31.08
C ALA A 7 6.76 4.88 -30.14
N PRO A 8 5.57 5.47 -30.26
CA PRO A 8 5.14 6.52 -29.35
C PRO A 8 5.26 6.04 -27.88
N PRO A 9 5.56 6.95 -26.93
CA PRO A 9 5.88 6.60 -25.54
C PRO A 9 4.82 5.69 -24.87
N GLU A 10 3.54 5.88 -25.19
CA GLU A 10 2.44 5.06 -24.66
C GLU A 10 2.52 3.60 -25.14
N GLU A 11 2.77 3.36 -26.43
CA GLU A 11 2.94 2.02 -27.00
C GLU A 11 4.20 1.30 -26.50
N PHE A 12 5.20 2.05 -26.05
CA PHE A 12 6.37 1.46 -25.40
C PHE A 12 6.02 0.90 -24.02
N TRP A 13 5.37 1.69 -23.18
CA TRP A 13 5.01 1.27 -21.82
C TRP A 13 4.00 0.13 -21.81
N ASP A 14 3.00 0.17 -22.69
CA ASP A 14 2.02 -0.91 -22.79
C ASP A 14 2.66 -2.25 -23.18
N ARG A 15 3.53 -2.26 -24.21
CA ARG A 15 4.28 -3.48 -24.58
C ARG A 15 5.19 -3.98 -23.46
N THR A 16 5.76 -3.06 -22.68
CA THR A 16 6.63 -3.44 -21.56
C THR A 16 5.81 -4.04 -20.42
N ARG A 17 4.60 -3.51 -20.15
CA ARG A 17 3.66 -4.10 -19.19
C ARG A 17 3.23 -5.49 -19.62
N ASP A 18 2.84 -5.66 -20.88
CA ASP A 18 2.44 -6.97 -21.42
C ASP A 18 3.59 -7.99 -21.27
N HIS A 19 4.81 -7.57 -21.60
CA HIS A 19 5.99 -8.42 -21.42
C HIS A 19 6.22 -8.81 -19.95
N VAL A 20 6.09 -7.86 -19.01
CA VAL A 20 6.18 -8.17 -17.57
C VAL A 20 5.13 -9.21 -17.19
N LEU A 21 3.87 -9.00 -17.58
CA LEU A 21 2.78 -9.94 -17.27
C LEU A 21 3.03 -11.35 -17.83
N ASP A 22 3.58 -11.46 -19.04
CA ASP A 22 3.96 -12.74 -19.65
C ASP A 22 5.09 -13.43 -18.86
N THR A 23 6.10 -12.66 -18.41
CA THR A 23 7.24 -13.21 -17.66
C THR A 23 6.88 -13.64 -16.24
N LEU A 24 5.92 -12.97 -15.58
CA LEU A 24 5.52 -13.29 -14.20
C LEU A 24 5.07 -14.74 -14.01
N ALA A 25 4.50 -15.36 -15.05
CA ALA A 25 4.06 -16.75 -15.00
C ALA A 25 5.20 -17.77 -15.13
N THR A 26 6.38 -17.34 -15.59
CA THR A 26 7.46 -18.23 -16.01
C THR A 26 8.77 -18.00 -15.25
N GLU A 27 9.00 -16.77 -14.77
CA GLU A 27 10.23 -16.39 -14.08
C GLU A 27 10.06 -16.38 -12.56
N PRO A 28 11.07 -16.82 -11.80
CA PRO A 28 11.06 -16.72 -10.35
C PRO A 28 11.16 -15.26 -9.88
N VAL A 29 10.64 -14.98 -8.68
CA VAL A 29 10.68 -13.63 -8.07
C VAL A 29 12.11 -13.08 -7.91
N GLU A 30 13.11 -13.95 -7.80
CA GLU A 30 14.53 -13.57 -7.74
C GLU A 30 15.02 -12.91 -9.04
N ASP A 31 14.61 -13.45 -10.19
CA ASP A 31 14.95 -12.89 -11.50
C ASP A 31 14.20 -11.58 -11.71
N GLN A 32 12.93 -11.52 -11.28
CA GLN A 32 12.12 -10.29 -11.29
C GLN A 32 12.76 -9.18 -10.43
N CYS A 33 13.27 -9.51 -9.24
CA CYS A 33 14.02 -8.56 -8.40
C CYS A 33 15.30 -8.06 -9.08
N SER A 34 15.99 -8.93 -9.83
CA SER A 34 17.19 -8.56 -10.59
C SER A 34 16.86 -7.59 -11.74
N THR A 35 15.75 -7.83 -12.43
CA THR A 35 15.21 -6.92 -13.46
C THR A 35 14.83 -5.56 -12.85
N LEU A 36 14.10 -5.56 -11.74
CA LEU A 36 13.76 -4.32 -11.01
C LEU A 36 15.01 -3.54 -10.59
N TYR A 37 16.04 -4.23 -10.08
CA TYR A 37 17.29 -3.58 -9.68
C TYR A 37 18.05 -3.00 -10.88
N SER A 38 18.02 -3.67 -12.03
CA SER A 38 18.58 -3.13 -13.28
C SER A 38 17.87 -1.84 -13.70
N SER A 39 16.53 -1.78 -13.57
CA SER A 39 15.76 -0.56 -13.82
C SER A 39 16.14 0.58 -12.88
N ILE A 40 16.38 0.32 -11.59
CA ILE A 40 16.90 1.31 -10.64
C ILE A 40 18.24 1.90 -11.10
N GLN A 41 19.15 1.05 -11.58
CA GLN A 41 20.46 1.48 -12.08
C GLN A 41 20.34 2.34 -13.34
N VAL A 42 19.45 1.96 -14.27
CA VAL A 42 19.17 2.74 -15.48
C VAL A 42 18.60 4.11 -15.12
N ILE A 43 17.58 4.17 -14.27
CA ILE A 43 16.98 5.43 -13.81
C ILE A 43 18.02 6.31 -13.11
N SER A 44 18.84 5.72 -12.23
CA SER A 44 19.90 6.43 -11.51
C SER A 44 20.93 7.04 -12.46
N SER A 45 21.32 6.29 -13.49
CA SER A 45 22.30 6.73 -14.50
C SER A 45 21.71 7.83 -15.38
N GLN A 46 20.47 7.66 -15.85
CA GLN A 46 19.77 8.65 -16.65
C GLN A 46 19.54 9.96 -15.88
N TRP A 47 19.17 9.86 -14.58
CA TRP A 47 19.06 11.00 -13.69
C TRP A 47 20.40 11.74 -13.52
N LYS A 48 21.53 11.04 -13.52
CA LYS A 48 22.84 11.67 -13.34
C LYS A 48 23.37 12.34 -14.61
N GLU A 49 23.14 11.72 -15.77
CA GLU A 49 23.89 12.03 -16.99
C GLU A 49 23.18 13.01 -17.92
N HIS A 50 21.86 13.10 -17.86
CA HIS A 50 21.08 13.81 -18.87
C HIS A 50 20.01 14.65 -18.19
N LYS A 51 19.60 15.75 -18.85
CA LYS A 51 18.44 16.59 -18.51
C LYS A 51 17.15 15.77 -18.53
N TYR A 52 17.02 14.86 -17.58
CA TYR A 52 15.99 13.86 -17.50
C TYR A 52 14.72 14.58 -17.09
N SER A 53 13.77 14.65 -18.02
CA SER A 53 12.56 15.41 -17.78
C SER A 53 11.82 14.80 -16.59
N LEU A 54 11.18 15.64 -15.77
CA LEU A 54 10.39 15.16 -14.65
C LEU A 54 9.24 14.25 -15.10
N LEU A 55 8.70 14.50 -16.30
CA LEU A 55 7.69 13.63 -16.90
C LEU A 55 8.26 12.24 -17.21
N GLY A 56 9.44 12.18 -17.85
CA GLY A 56 10.10 10.91 -18.15
C GLY A 56 10.47 10.15 -16.88
N LEU A 57 10.95 10.83 -15.85
CA LEU A 57 11.22 10.22 -14.55
C LEU A 57 9.94 9.64 -13.93
N LYS A 58 8.85 10.41 -13.92
CA LYS A 58 7.57 9.94 -13.39
C LYS A 58 7.13 8.66 -14.09
N GLU A 59 7.14 8.62 -15.43
CA GLU A 59 6.73 7.43 -16.18
C GLU A 59 7.57 6.20 -15.84
N HIS A 60 8.89 6.34 -15.71
CA HIS A 60 9.76 5.21 -15.35
C HIS A 60 9.54 4.73 -13.92
N LEU A 61 9.32 5.66 -12.97
CA LEU A 61 9.05 5.30 -11.58
C LEU A 61 7.67 4.68 -11.41
N ASP A 62 6.64 5.21 -12.06
CA ASP A 62 5.31 4.63 -12.07
C ASP A 62 5.37 3.19 -12.60
N PHE A 63 6.09 2.97 -13.71
CA PHE A 63 6.28 1.63 -14.26
C PHE A 63 7.05 0.70 -13.30
N LEU A 64 8.14 1.18 -12.72
CA LEU A 64 8.95 0.43 -11.75
C LEU A 64 8.11 0.00 -10.53
N TRP A 65 7.34 0.91 -9.95
CA TRP A 65 6.50 0.62 -8.79
C TRP A 65 5.33 -0.28 -9.16
N TRP A 66 4.71 -0.07 -10.32
CA TRP A 66 3.70 -0.97 -10.84
C TRP A 66 4.26 -2.39 -11.00
N HIS A 67 5.46 -2.55 -11.57
CA HIS A 67 6.10 -3.86 -11.74
C HIS A 67 6.38 -4.51 -10.39
N PHE A 68 6.96 -3.78 -9.44
CA PHE A 68 7.20 -4.27 -8.07
C PHE A 68 5.91 -4.77 -7.39
N LEU A 69 4.83 -3.98 -7.46
CA LEU A 69 3.55 -4.32 -6.86
C LEU A 69 2.90 -5.51 -7.56
N THR A 70 3.05 -5.62 -8.88
CA THR A 70 2.50 -6.73 -9.67
C THR A 70 3.20 -8.05 -9.33
N VAL A 71 4.53 -8.04 -9.14
CA VAL A 71 5.26 -9.21 -8.61
C VAL A 71 4.76 -9.56 -7.21
N GLY A 72 4.52 -8.56 -6.37
CA GLY A 72 3.94 -8.74 -5.03
C GLY A 72 2.55 -9.40 -5.05
N MET A 73 1.70 -9.02 -6.01
CA MET A 73 0.37 -9.58 -6.17
C MET A 73 0.40 -11.02 -6.71
N SER A 74 1.38 -11.37 -7.52
CA SER A 74 1.49 -12.71 -8.11
C SER A 74 2.12 -13.75 -7.19
N THR A 75 2.83 -13.34 -6.12
CA THR A 75 3.42 -14.27 -5.15
C THR A 75 2.64 -14.37 -3.85
N SER A 76 2.56 -15.58 -3.30
CA SER A 76 2.03 -15.85 -1.95
C SER A 76 3.10 -16.40 -1.00
N SER A 77 4.32 -16.61 -1.51
CA SER A 77 5.40 -17.24 -0.77
C SER A 77 5.99 -16.27 0.25
N ALA A 78 6.16 -16.75 1.48
CA ALA A 78 6.78 -15.95 2.53
C ALA A 78 8.23 -15.56 2.19
N LEU A 79 8.96 -16.44 1.50
CA LEU A 79 10.33 -16.21 1.06
C LEU A 79 10.38 -15.14 -0.05
N ASP A 80 9.44 -15.17 -0.98
CA ASP A 80 9.41 -14.21 -2.10
C ASP A 80 9.03 -12.81 -1.62
N HIS A 81 8.07 -12.70 -0.69
CA HIS A 81 7.83 -11.45 0.00
C HIS A 81 9.07 -10.95 0.75
N GLN A 82 9.87 -11.83 1.36
CA GLN A 82 11.13 -11.43 1.99
C GLN A 82 12.14 -10.89 0.97
N ARG A 83 12.21 -11.47 -0.23
CA ARG A 83 13.04 -10.96 -1.33
C ARG A 83 12.59 -9.56 -1.76
N LEU A 84 11.29 -9.32 -1.92
CA LEU A 84 10.74 -8.01 -2.26
C LEU A 84 11.00 -6.95 -1.18
N ILE A 85 10.85 -7.31 0.09
CA ILE A 85 11.20 -6.42 1.22
C ILE A 85 12.69 -6.09 1.18
N HIS A 86 13.54 -7.09 0.99
CA HIS A 86 14.99 -6.90 0.88
C HIS A 86 15.36 -6.01 -0.30
N PHE A 87 14.74 -6.22 -1.47
CA PHE A 87 14.89 -5.35 -2.63
C PHE A 87 14.58 -3.89 -2.27
N LEU A 88 13.43 -3.61 -1.68
CA LEU A 88 13.04 -2.24 -1.35
C LEU A 88 13.98 -1.62 -0.30
N ALA A 89 14.40 -2.39 0.70
CA ALA A 89 15.40 -1.95 1.68
C ALA A 89 16.74 -1.59 1.02
N CYS A 90 17.21 -2.41 0.07
CA CYS A 90 18.42 -2.15 -0.72
C CYS A 90 18.28 -0.90 -1.59
N VAL A 91 17.12 -0.70 -2.24
CA VAL A 91 16.83 0.52 -2.99
C VAL A 91 16.95 1.75 -2.09
N LYS A 92 16.33 1.75 -0.90
CA LYS A 92 16.45 2.88 0.04
C LYS A 92 17.90 3.14 0.47
N GLN A 93 18.73 2.09 0.54
CA GLN A 93 20.16 2.20 0.87
C GLN A 93 21.03 2.72 -0.28
N THR A 94 20.56 2.67 -1.54
CA THR A 94 21.29 3.32 -2.66
C THR A 94 21.44 4.83 -2.46
N GLY A 95 20.63 5.41 -1.57
CA GLY A 95 20.88 6.72 -0.99
C GLY A 95 20.57 7.87 -1.93
N TYR A 96 21.36 8.94 -1.84
CA TYR A 96 21.09 10.20 -2.50
C TYR A 96 21.71 10.20 -3.89
N LEU A 97 20.91 10.50 -4.91
CA LEU A 97 21.42 10.83 -6.24
C LEU A 97 21.89 12.28 -6.26
N ALA A 98 22.91 12.58 -7.08
CA ALA A 98 23.35 13.96 -7.27
C ALA A 98 22.18 14.82 -7.83
N PRO A 99 22.02 16.07 -7.38
CA PRO A 99 21.06 17.00 -7.98
C PRO A 99 21.31 17.14 -9.49
N ASN A 100 20.25 17.06 -10.31
CA ASN A 100 20.33 17.11 -11.78
C ASN A 100 19.80 18.44 -12.36
N ASP A 101 19.99 19.56 -11.64
CA ASP A 101 19.45 20.90 -11.96
C ASP A 101 17.92 20.99 -12.21
N SER A 102 17.21 19.87 -12.15
CA SER A 102 15.78 19.69 -12.32
C SER A 102 15.06 19.93 -10.98
N ALA A 103 13.80 20.36 -11.01
CA ALA A 103 13.05 20.54 -9.77
C ALA A 103 12.95 19.22 -8.98
N ALA A 104 12.80 19.30 -7.66
CA ALA A 104 12.63 18.11 -6.84
C ALA A 104 11.31 17.40 -7.22
N PRO A 105 11.28 16.06 -7.34
CA PRO A 105 10.04 15.32 -7.54
C PRO A 105 9.03 15.61 -6.41
N PRO A 106 7.72 15.51 -6.67
CA PRO A 106 6.73 15.53 -5.60
C PRO A 106 7.04 14.43 -4.58
N ASP A 107 6.63 14.65 -3.33
CA ASP A 107 6.82 13.74 -2.20
C ASP A 107 8.26 13.53 -1.71
N THR A 108 9.26 14.11 -2.40
CA THR A 108 10.57 14.36 -1.77
C THR A 108 10.43 15.55 -0.83
N GLU A 109 11.08 15.53 0.35
CA GLU A 109 10.94 16.58 1.39
C GLU A 109 11.57 17.95 0.98
N GLY A 110 11.38 18.38 -0.26
CA GLY A 110 12.01 19.54 -0.89
C GLY A 110 13.51 19.37 -1.14
N GLN A 111 14.06 18.18 -0.90
CA GLN A 111 15.48 17.89 -1.01
C GLN A 111 15.78 17.19 -2.34
N GLN A 112 16.41 17.94 -3.26
CA GLN A 112 16.97 17.36 -4.47
C GLN A 112 17.93 16.21 -4.12
N GLY A 113 17.75 15.08 -4.81
CA GLY A 113 18.61 13.91 -4.67
C GLY A 113 18.08 12.78 -3.79
N ARG A 114 17.02 12.98 -3.00
CA ARG A 114 16.40 11.91 -2.17
C ARG A 114 15.49 10.95 -2.93
N LEU A 115 15.85 10.58 -4.16
CA LEU A 115 14.99 9.76 -5.00
C LEU A 115 14.68 8.40 -4.35
N TRP A 116 15.70 7.64 -3.95
CA TRP A 116 15.49 6.28 -3.46
C TRP A 116 15.07 6.18 -1.98
N PRO A 117 15.53 7.05 -1.06
CA PRO A 117 15.03 7.04 0.32
C PRO A 117 13.55 7.41 0.43
N ASP A 118 13.09 8.36 -0.40
CA ASP A 118 11.73 8.91 -0.31
C ASP A 118 10.73 8.14 -1.19
N LEU A 119 11.20 7.31 -2.15
CA LEU A 119 10.37 6.47 -3.02
C LEU A 119 9.24 7.28 -3.70
N PRO A 120 9.54 8.36 -4.44
CA PRO A 120 8.52 9.21 -5.02
C PRO A 120 7.62 8.40 -5.96
N TYR A 121 6.34 8.77 -5.98
CA TYR A 121 5.26 8.10 -6.72
C TYR A 121 4.89 6.69 -6.21
N PHE A 122 5.62 6.10 -5.27
CA PHE A 122 5.28 4.75 -4.76
C PHE A 122 3.89 4.68 -4.12
N GLU A 123 3.57 5.60 -3.20
CA GLU A 123 2.25 5.65 -2.54
C GLU A 123 1.10 5.92 -3.53
N PRO A 124 1.21 6.89 -4.46
CA PRO A 124 0.24 7.03 -5.55
C PRO A 124 0.04 5.76 -6.38
N THR A 125 1.11 5.14 -6.88
CA THR A 125 1.02 3.92 -7.68
C THR A 125 0.40 2.76 -6.89
N LEU A 126 0.73 2.64 -5.61
CA LEU A 126 0.13 1.66 -4.71
C LEU A 126 -1.36 1.90 -4.52
N SER A 127 -1.77 3.15 -4.32
CA SER A 127 -3.18 3.51 -4.15
C SER A 127 -3.98 3.21 -5.42
N GLU A 128 -3.45 3.58 -6.58
CA GLU A 128 -4.06 3.27 -7.88
C GLU A 128 -4.16 1.76 -8.12
N THR A 129 -3.08 1.01 -7.80
CA THR A 129 -3.06 -0.46 -7.92
C THR A 129 -4.10 -1.09 -6.99
N TRP A 130 -4.18 -0.63 -5.75
CA TRP A 130 -5.16 -1.12 -4.77
C TRP A 130 -6.59 -0.91 -5.23
N ASP A 131 -6.92 0.31 -5.69
CA ASP A 131 -8.25 0.63 -6.21
C ASP A 131 -8.58 -0.19 -7.46
N ALA A 132 -7.63 -0.39 -8.38
CA ALA A 132 -7.83 -1.17 -9.60
C ALA A 132 -8.18 -2.64 -9.32
N VAL A 133 -7.47 -3.27 -8.38
CA VAL A 133 -7.67 -4.67 -7.97
C VAL A 133 -9.05 -4.87 -7.33
N LEU A 134 -9.48 -3.94 -6.46
CA LEU A 134 -10.74 -4.06 -5.74
C LEU A 134 -11.96 -3.65 -6.60
N ARG A 135 -11.84 -2.61 -7.44
CA ARG A 135 -12.97 -1.98 -8.16
C ARG A 135 -13.19 -2.49 -9.59
N GLY A 136 -12.37 -3.42 -10.08
CA GLY A 136 -12.74 -4.25 -11.21
C GLY A 136 -12.26 -3.79 -12.59
N GLN A 137 -11.03 -3.28 -12.72
CA GLN A 137 -10.33 -3.40 -14.02
C GLN A 137 -9.83 -4.84 -14.21
N ARG A 138 -10.78 -5.76 -14.41
CA ARG A 138 -10.55 -7.22 -14.52
C ARG A 138 -10.04 -7.67 -15.90
N ASP A 139 -9.94 -6.75 -16.86
CA ASP A 139 -9.76 -7.11 -18.27
C ASP A 139 -8.28 -7.24 -18.69
N ARG A 140 -7.31 -6.89 -17.83
CA ARG A 140 -5.88 -6.87 -18.19
C ARG A 140 -4.92 -7.55 -17.22
N ILE A 141 -5.36 -7.96 -16.03
CA ILE A 141 -4.49 -8.66 -15.07
C ILE A 141 -4.93 -10.13 -15.05
N PRO A 142 -4.10 -11.07 -15.50
CA PRO A 142 -4.43 -12.48 -15.45
C PRO A 142 -4.25 -12.96 -14.01
N TYR A 143 -5.36 -13.35 -13.37
CA TYR A 143 -5.56 -14.09 -12.11
C TYR A 143 -6.59 -13.44 -11.16
N HIS A 144 -7.08 -14.24 -10.22
CA HIS A 144 -8.29 -13.99 -9.44
C HIS A 144 -8.12 -12.79 -8.50
N GLY A 145 -8.61 -11.60 -8.85
CA GLY A 145 -8.37 -10.33 -8.13
C GLY A 145 -8.52 -10.35 -6.60
N LEU A 146 -9.24 -11.31 -6.02
CA LEU A 146 -9.26 -11.54 -4.57
C LEU A 146 -7.92 -12.08 -4.02
N GLN A 147 -7.29 -13.05 -4.68
CA GLN A 147 -5.99 -13.59 -4.27
C GLN A 147 -4.87 -12.54 -4.42
N GLU A 148 -4.91 -11.76 -5.49
CA GLU A 148 -3.98 -10.65 -5.70
C GLU A 148 -4.12 -9.59 -4.62
N TRP A 149 -5.36 -9.22 -4.28
CA TRP A 149 -5.65 -8.30 -3.19
C TRP A 149 -5.12 -8.82 -1.86
N ARG A 150 -5.33 -10.11 -1.57
CA ARG A 150 -4.76 -10.78 -0.38
C ARG A 150 -3.24 -10.69 -0.35
N ASN A 151 -2.57 -11.01 -1.46
CA ASN A 151 -1.11 -10.99 -1.56
C ASN A 151 -0.57 -9.55 -1.39
N LEU A 152 -1.23 -8.56 -1.99
CA LEU A 152 -0.90 -7.14 -1.82
C LEU A 152 -1.00 -6.69 -0.36
N ASN A 153 -2.09 -7.07 0.32
CA ASN A 153 -2.28 -6.81 1.75
C ASN A 153 -1.16 -7.44 2.59
N LEU A 154 -0.79 -8.69 2.29
CA LEU A 154 0.27 -9.41 2.99
C LEU A 154 1.65 -8.74 2.77
N LEU A 155 1.96 -8.33 1.55
CA LEU A 155 3.17 -7.58 1.26
C LEU A 155 3.19 -6.24 2.00
N ALA A 156 2.10 -5.47 1.94
CA ALA A 156 1.98 -4.17 2.60
C ALA A 156 2.13 -4.27 4.13
N ALA A 157 1.54 -5.28 4.75
CA ALA A 157 1.68 -5.54 6.18
C ALA A 157 3.15 -5.81 6.56
N ARG A 158 3.84 -6.63 5.77
CA ARG A 158 5.26 -6.95 6.02
C ARG A 158 6.20 -5.76 5.76
N LEU A 159 5.93 -4.96 4.73
CA LEU A 159 6.64 -3.71 4.48
C LEU A 159 6.50 -2.73 5.66
N SER A 160 5.30 -2.66 6.25
CA SER A 160 5.02 -1.82 7.41
C SER A 160 5.76 -2.27 8.68
N ILE A 161 5.76 -3.57 8.98
CA ILE A 161 6.44 -4.14 10.16
C ILE A 161 7.96 -4.05 10.03
N SER A 162 8.51 -4.27 8.83
CA SER A 162 9.95 -4.14 8.58
C SER A 162 10.45 -2.69 8.66
N HIS A 163 9.55 -1.73 8.88
CA HIS A 163 9.83 -0.29 8.84
C HIS A 163 10.47 0.16 7.52
N THR A 164 10.35 -0.65 6.45
CA THR A 164 10.87 -0.33 5.13
C THR A 164 10.05 0.79 4.52
N HIS A 165 8.73 0.75 4.67
CA HIS A 165 7.84 1.82 4.24
C HIS A 165 6.53 1.75 5.04
N ASP A 166 6.02 2.90 5.52
CA ASP A 166 4.86 2.93 6.42
C ASP A 166 3.55 2.87 5.63
N LEU A 167 2.97 1.68 5.52
CA LEU A 167 1.73 1.43 4.78
C LEU A 167 0.54 1.13 5.70
N LYS A 168 0.60 1.55 6.97
CA LYS A 168 -0.48 1.28 7.94
C LYS A 168 -1.82 1.90 7.55
N LEU A 169 -1.85 2.92 6.67
CA LEU A 169 -3.09 3.42 6.06
C LEU A 169 -3.88 2.31 5.35
N LEU A 170 -3.18 1.38 4.68
CA LEU A 170 -3.83 0.27 3.99
C LEU A 170 -4.54 -0.69 4.94
N ALA A 171 -4.08 -0.78 6.20
CA ALA A 171 -4.83 -1.51 7.23
C ALA A 171 -6.22 -0.91 7.41
N VAL A 172 -6.35 0.43 7.45
CA VAL A 172 -7.65 1.10 7.61
C VAL A 172 -8.53 0.89 6.39
N TRP A 173 -7.96 0.91 5.18
CA TRP A 173 -8.71 0.60 3.94
C TRP A 173 -9.22 -0.85 3.95
N ALA A 174 -8.35 -1.81 4.25
CA ALA A 174 -8.72 -3.22 4.33
C ALA A 174 -9.79 -3.47 5.40
N MET A 175 -9.64 -2.90 6.60
CA MET A 175 -10.62 -2.98 7.68
C MET A 175 -11.96 -2.39 7.26
N ARG A 176 -11.96 -1.23 6.59
CA ARG A 176 -13.17 -0.62 6.02
C ARG A 176 -13.85 -1.55 5.03
N ASP A 177 -13.13 -2.02 4.02
CA ASP A 177 -13.71 -2.79 2.92
C ASP A 177 -14.24 -4.16 3.38
N VAL A 178 -13.62 -4.77 4.40
CA VAL A 178 -14.02 -6.07 4.93
C VAL A 178 -15.08 -5.97 6.03
N LEU A 179 -15.01 -4.99 6.93
CA LEU A 179 -15.89 -4.92 8.12
C LEU A 179 -17.02 -3.89 8.00
N GLU A 180 -16.83 -2.82 7.24
CA GLU A 180 -17.76 -1.69 7.18
C GLU A 180 -18.66 -1.70 5.94
N GLU A 181 -18.45 -2.61 5.00
CA GLU A 181 -19.28 -2.75 3.79
C GLU A 181 -20.03 -4.09 3.79
N GLU A 182 -21.24 -4.12 3.24
CA GLU A 182 -22.04 -5.34 3.06
C GLU A 182 -21.60 -6.07 1.79
N THR A 183 -20.49 -6.80 1.84
CA THR A 183 -19.93 -7.44 0.65
C THR A 183 -19.66 -8.93 0.84
N ALA A 184 -19.67 -9.67 -0.27
CA ALA A 184 -19.16 -11.05 -0.30
C ALA A 184 -17.66 -11.13 0.09
N VAL A 185 -16.94 -10.00 0.02
CA VAL A 185 -15.53 -9.89 0.41
C VAL A 185 -15.35 -10.20 1.89
N THR A 186 -16.29 -9.80 2.76
CA THR A 186 -16.24 -10.13 4.21
C THR A 186 -16.05 -11.63 4.43
N ALA A 187 -16.76 -12.48 3.69
CA ALA A 187 -16.69 -13.93 3.87
C ALA A 187 -15.38 -14.56 3.39
N ILE A 188 -14.63 -13.89 2.51
CA ILE A 188 -13.43 -14.45 1.88
C ILE A 188 -12.16 -13.85 2.49
N MET A 189 -12.24 -12.59 2.95
CA MET A 189 -11.07 -11.79 3.34
C MET A 189 -10.95 -11.54 4.85
N MET A 190 -11.65 -12.31 5.69
CA MET A 190 -11.47 -12.18 7.14
C MET A 190 -10.04 -12.43 7.61
N GLU A 191 -9.30 -13.29 6.91
CA GLU A 191 -7.88 -13.53 7.20
C GLU A 191 -7.01 -12.27 7.01
N VAL A 192 -7.38 -11.36 6.11
CA VAL A 192 -6.67 -10.10 5.88
C VAL A 192 -6.85 -9.17 7.08
N VAL A 193 -8.07 -9.13 7.64
CA VAL A 193 -8.37 -8.39 8.88
C VAL A 193 -7.58 -8.94 10.05
N ASP A 194 -7.61 -10.26 10.25
CA ASP A 194 -6.84 -10.93 11.32
C ASP A 194 -5.35 -10.60 11.21
N MET A 195 -4.78 -10.75 10.02
CA MET A 195 -3.38 -10.40 9.75
C MET A 195 -3.08 -8.92 10.04
N TRP A 196 -3.90 -7.97 9.59
CA TRP A 196 -3.65 -6.55 9.86
C TRP A 196 -3.73 -6.21 11.35
N LEU A 197 -4.65 -6.84 12.07
CA LEU A 197 -4.73 -6.68 13.53
C LEU A 197 -3.56 -7.34 14.25
N ALA A 198 -3.12 -8.53 13.82
CA ALA A 198 -1.94 -9.19 14.37
C ALA A 198 -0.65 -8.38 14.16
N THR A 199 -0.55 -7.67 13.04
CA THR A 199 0.66 -6.95 12.62
C THR A 199 0.69 -5.49 13.06
N CYS A 200 -0.45 -4.80 12.98
CA CYS A 200 -0.60 -3.36 13.18
C CYS A 200 -1.70 -3.00 14.20
N GLY A 201 -2.26 -3.98 14.92
CA GLY A 201 -3.36 -3.77 15.88
C GLY A 201 -3.01 -2.77 16.98
N TYR A 202 -1.79 -2.83 17.54
CA TYR A 202 -1.33 -1.88 18.55
C TYR A 202 -1.37 -0.43 18.04
N TRP A 203 -1.02 -0.21 16.77
CA TRP A 203 -1.01 1.12 16.17
C TRP A 203 -2.43 1.62 15.89
N LEU A 204 -3.33 0.73 15.43
CA LEU A 204 -4.74 1.06 15.26
C LEU A 204 -5.42 1.37 16.61
N GLU A 205 -5.06 0.62 17.65
CA GLU A 205 -5.50 0.85 19.04
C GLU A 205 -5.00 2.19 19.55
N GLU A 206 -3.71 2.49 19.37
CA GLU A 206 -3.13 3.79 19.74
C GLU A 206 -3.84 4.94 19.02
N MET A 207 -4.13 4.81 17.72
CA MET A 207 -4.91 5.80 16.96
C MET A 207 -6.32 6.00 17.54
N ALA A 208 -7.01 4.90 17.87
CA ALA A 208 -8.32 4.94 18.49
C ALA A 208 -8.27 5.63 19.87
N ALA A 209 -7.32 5.27 20.72
CA ALA A 209 -7.13 5.84 22.05
C ALA A 209 -6.68 7.31 22.00
N TYR A 210 -5.86 7.69 21.03
CA TYR A 210 -5.33 9.05 20.88
C TYR A 210 -6.45 10.09 20.76
N SER A 211 -7.54 9.73 20.07
CA SER A 211 -8.73 10.57 19.96
C SER A 211 -9.41 10.87 21.30
N LEU A 212 -9.22 10.02 22.33
CA LEU A 212 -9.73 10.22 23.69
C LEU A 212 -8.87 11.20 24.49
N VAL A 213 -7.56 11.26 24.22
CA VAL A 213 -6.60 12.06 24.99
C VAL A 213 -6.47 13.48 24.44
N VAL A 214 -6.48 13.66 23.13
CA VAL A 214 -6.19 14.97 22.50
C VAL A 214 -7.42 15.85 22.33
N ARG A 215 -8.60 15.27 22.07
CA ARG A 215 -9.84 16.01 21.85
C ARG A 215 -10.30 16.83 23.08
N PRO A 216 -10.14 16.36 24.33
CA PRO A 216 -10.46 17.15 25.52
C PRO A 216 -9.43 18.24 25.86
N TYR A 217 -8.14 18.03 25.52
CA TYR A 217 -7.06 18.92 25.97
C TYR A 217 -6.77 20.10 25.03
N TYR A 218 -7.09 19.99 23.73
CA TYR A 218 -6.78 21.02 22.72
C TYR A 218 -8.03 21.59 22.04
N GLY A 219 -9.06 21.97 22.81
CA GLY A 219 -10.19 22.77 22.33
C GLY A 219 -9.84 24.21 21.91
N GLN A 220 -8.59 24.49 21.54
CA GLN A 220 -8.06 25.80 21.16
C GLN A 220 -7.35 25.72 19.80
N PRO A 221 -7.44 26.76 18.95
CA PRO A 221 -6.87 26.76 17.61
C PRO A 221 -5.37 27.03 17.66
N SER A 222 -4.56 26.00 17.91
CA SER A 222 -3.15 26.05 17.51
C SER A 222 -2.55 24.66 17.36
N PRO A 223 -2.13 24.24 16.15
CA PRO A 223 -1.43 22.99 15.98
C PRO A 223 0.04 23.20 16.32
N SER A 224 0.50 22.65 17.44
CA SER A 224 1.92 22.30 17.54
C SER A 224 2.21 21.31 16.40
N LYS A 225 3.02 21.75 15.44
CA LYS A 225 3.38 21.02 14.20
C LYS A 225 3.94 19.60 14.42
N GLY A 226 4.25 19.20 15.66
CA GLY A 226 4.78 17.88 15.97
C GLY A 226 3.73 16.76 16.11
N LEU A 227 2.50 17.08 16.53
CA LEU A 227 1.50 16.07 16.96
C LEU A 227 0.35 15.85 15.95
N THR A 228 0.24 16.68 14.91
CA THR A 228 -0.83 16.64 13.91
C THR A 228 -0.58 15.67 12.76
N HIS A 229 0.63 15.09 12.69
CA HIS A 229 1.08 14.32 11.52
C HIS A 229 0.41 12.94 11.40
N HIS A 230 0.04 12.28 12.49
CA HIS A 230 -0.52 10.92 12.43
C HIS A 230 -1.99 10.91 11.97
N GLN A 231 -2.84 11.81 12.47
CA GLN A 231 -4.27 11.82 12.12
C GLN A 231 -4.56 12.26 10.67
N LYS A 232 -3.81 13.25 10.14
CA LYS A 232 -4.05 13.74 8.77
C LYS A 232 -3.66 12.71 7.70
N ARG A 233 -2.71 11.82 8.01
CA ARG A 233 -2.26 10.74 7.11
C ARG A 233 -3.28 9.60 6.98
N VAL A 234 -4.30 9.52 7.85
CA VAL A 234 -5.18 8.34 7.93
C VAL A 234 -6.66 8.73 8.01
N SER A 235 -7.07 9.68 7.18
CA SER A 235 -8.46 10.10 7.03
C SER A 235 -9.15 9.30 5.92
N VAL A 236 -9.95 8.30 6.31
CA VAL A 236 -10.68 7.39 5.41
C VAL A 236 -12.15 7.43 5.78
N ALA A 237 -13.03 7.78 4.84
CA ALA A 237 -14.47 7.83 5.11
C ALA A 237 -15.00 6.47 5.60
N PRO A 238 -15.88 6.42 6.63
CA PRO A 238 -16.49 5.18 7.07
C PRO A 238 -17.31 4.51 5.95
N GLY A 239 -17.32 3.19 5.94
CA GLY A 239 -18.17 2.38 5.08
C GLY A 239 -19.64 2.39 5.51
N LYS A 240 -20.50 1.81 4.68
CA LYS A 240 -21.96 1.89 4.83
C LYS A 240 -22.45 1.40 6.20
N LEU A 241 -22.02 0.22 6.64
CA LEU A 241 -22.44 -0.38 7.91
C LEU A 241 -21.97 0.43 9.13
N ALA A 242 -20.77 1.00 9.05
CA ALA A 242 -20.25 1.85 10.12
C ALA A 242 -21.09 3.13 10.25
N LYS A 243 -21.45 3.75 9.11
CA LYS A 243 -22.34 4.92 9.09
C LYS A 243 -23.73 4.61 9.64
N GLU A 244 -24.31 3.48 9.26
CA GLU A 244 -25.60 3.02 9.79
C GLU A 244 -25.57 2.78 11.31
N ALA A 245 -24.41 2.43 11.85
CA ALA A 245 -24.16 2.31 13.28
C ALA A 245 -23.79 3.64 13.98
N GLY A 246 -23.87 4.78 13.28
CA GLY A 246 -23.58 6.12 13.83
C GLY A 246 -22.10 6.49 13.90
N VAL A 247 -21.24 5.83 13.10
CA VAL A 247 -19.83 6.21 12.95
C VAL A 247 -19.69 7.19 11.78
N ASP A 248 -19.56 8.48 12.11
CA ASP A 248 -19.52 9.58 11.13
C ASP A 248 -18.10 10.12 10.87
N GLU A 249 -17.12 9.74 11.68
CA GLU A 249 -15.79 10.33 11.67
C GLU A 249 -14.84 9.61 10.70
N ASN A 250 -14.10 10.38 9.88
CA ASN A 250 -13.16 9.82 8.90
C ASN A 250 -11.87 9.22 9.50
N HIS A 251 -11.64 9.33 10.81
CA HIS A 251 -10.44 8.79 11.45
C HIS A 251 -10.75 7.49 12.20
N VAL A 252 -9.72 6.77 12.59
CA VAL A 252 -9.85 5.62 13.51
C VAL A 252 -10.05 6.17 14.92
N GLY A 253 -11.30 6.45 15.27
CA GLY A 253 -11.71 6.87 16.62
C GLY A 253 -12.27 5.71 17.46
N PRO A 254 -12.69 5.95 18.71
CA PRO A 254 -13.11 4.91 19.64
C PRO A 254 -14.44 4.30 19.19
N SER A 255 -15.35 5.11 18.63
CA SER A 255 -16.62 4.64 18.06
C SER A 255 -16.38 3.67 16.90
N ARG A 256 -15.44 3.99 16.00
CA ARG A 256 -15.08 3.14 14.85
C ARG A 256 -14.38 1.85 15.30
N TRP A 257 -13.48 1.94 16.26
CA TRP A 257 -12.83 0.77 16.86
C TRP A 257 -13.83 -0.18 17.53
N ARG A 258 -14.75 0.36 18.34
CA ARG A 258 -15.83 -0.43 18.96
C ARG A 258 -16.75 -1.06 17.91
N PHE A 259 -17.07 -0.32 16.84
CA PHE A 259 -17.83 -0.87 15.72
C PHE A 259 -17.13 -2.10 15.11
N TRP A 260 -15.83 -2.00 14.79
CA TRP A 260 -15.06 -3.13 14.25
C TRP A 260 -15.06 -4.33 15.19
N ARG A 261 -14.81 -4.11 16.48
CA ARG A 261 -14.82 -5.18 17.50
C ARG A 261 -16.19 -5.85 17.58
N SER A 262 -17.27 -5.07 17.69
CA SER A 262 -18.65 -5.60 17.75
C SER A 262 -19.02 -6.36 16.47
N ARG A 263 -18.58 -5.87 15.30
CA ARG A 263 -18.79 -6.55 14.02
C ARG A 263 -18.08 -7.89 13.98
N LEU A 264 -16.83 -7.97 14.44
CA LEU A 264 -16.09 -9.22 14.54
C LEU A 264 -16.75 -10.20 15.51
N GLN A 265 -17.23 -9.73 16.67
CA GLN A 265 -17.95 -10.56 17.64
C GLN A 265 -19.22 -11.16 17.01
N PHE A 266 -19.99 -10.34 16.29
CA PHE A 266 -21.16 -10.81 15.56
C PHE A 266 -20.77 -11.89 14.54
N LEU A 267 -19.75 -11.63 13.70
CA LEU A 267 -19.28 -12.60 12.70
C LEU A 267 -18.77 -13.90 13.34
N ALA A 268 -18.12 -13.82 14.50
CA ALA A 268 -17.65 -14.97 15.25
C ALA A 268 -18.78 -15.89 15.73
N THR A 269 -19.93 -15.30 16.09
CA THR A 269 -21.11 -16.04 16.58
C THR A 269 -22.08 -16.48 15.48
N SER A 270 -22.18 -15.72 14.39
CA SER A 270 -23.22 -15.91 13.38
C SER A 270 -22.78 -16.72 12.17
N ASN A 271 -21.47 -16.88 11.93
CA ASN A 271 -20.96 -17.60 10.76
C ASN A 271 -19.81 -18.55 11.14
N MET A 272 -20.09 -19.85 11.21
CA MET A 272 -19.11 -20.88 11.62
C MET A 272 -17.83 -20.90 10.78
N ALA A 273 -17.91 -20.56 9.48
CA ALA A 273 -16.73 -20.57 8.60
C ALA A 273 -15.79 -19.38 8.86
N LEU A 274 -16.33 -18.23 9.27
CA LEU A 274 -15.55 -17.02 9.59
C LEU A 274 -15.13 -16.98 11.06
N SER A 275 -15.74 -17.82 11.89
CA SER A 275 -15.56 -17.84 13.34
C SER A 275 -14.09 -17.93 13.77
N PRO A 276 -13.23 -18.79 13.20
CA PRO A 276 -11.83 -18.87 13.62
C PRO A 276 -11.06 -17.56 13.39
N TRP A 277 -11.19 -16.96 12.20
CA TRP A 277 -10.52 -15.70 11.86
C TRP A 277 -11.07 -14.53 12.65
N ALA A 278 -12.40 -14.46 12.82
CA ALA A 278 -13.02 -13.41 13.60
C ALA A 278 -12.62 -13.48 15.09
N LEU A 279 -12.56 -14.69 15.67
CA LEU A 279 -12.10 -14.90 17.05
C LEU A 279 -10.62 -14.53 17.21
N SER A 280 -9.77 -14.95 16.26
CA SER A 280 -8.35 -14.58 16.24
C SER A 280 -8.18 -13.06 16.16
N ALA A 281 -8.87 -12.41 15.23
CA ALA A 281 -8.87 -10.96 15.05
C ALA A 281 -9.28 -10.22 16.34
N ILE A 282 -10.34 -10.66 17.02
CA ILE A 282 -10.79 -10.07 18.30
C ILE A 282 -9.71 -10.18 19.38
N SER A 283 -8.95 -11.28 19.41
CA SER A 283 -7.89 -11.50 20.40
C SER A 283 -6.75 -10.47 20.30
N HIS A 284 -6.61 -9.84 19.12
CA HIS A 284 -5.64 -8.77 18.86
C HIS A 284 -6.18 -7.36 19.18
N MET A 285 -7.43 -7.23 19.60
CA MET A 285 -8.05 -5.95 19.91
C MET A 285 -8.19 -5.75 21.42
N ALA A 286 -7.88 -4.57 21.93
CA ALA A 286 -8.22 -4.17 23.30
C ALA A 286 -9.69 -3.75 23.45
N GLU A 287 -10.16 -3.75 24.71
CA GLU A 287 -11.46 -3.22 25.13
C GLU A 287 -11.33 -1.79 25.65
N PHE A 288 -12.25 -0.91 25.25
CA PHE A 288 -12.33 0.51 25.63
C PHE A 288 -13.69 0.91 26.18
#